data_AF-A0A194VD78-F1
#
_entry.id   AF-A0A194VD78-F1
#
_cell.length_a   1.000
_cell.length_b   1.000
_cell.length_c   1.000
_cell.angle_alpha   90.00
_cell.angle_beta   90.00
_cell.angle_gamma   90.00
#
_symmetry.space_group_name_H-M   'P 1'
#
loop_
_entity.id
_entity.type
_entity.pdbx_description
1 polymer ?
#
loop_
_entity_poly.entity_id
_entity_poly.type
_entity_poly.pdbx_seq_one_letter_code
_entity_poly.pdbx_strand_id
1 'polypeptide(L)'
;MHQAIITHVDFVNVMSYDLMNRCSNVTNHHTSVSGCKQSVEAYINNSMRVARVNLGIPFYAEWSTLKANYNRTGPSGCAVDIFENADGSDHGASGAITLEGFTLATLPPISATISSNGSADPMAADLSNPVR
;
A
#
# COMPACT_ATOMS: atom_id res chain seq x y z
N MET A 1 -5.74 29.35 3.36
CA MET A 1 -5.40 29.27 1.91
C MET A 1 -6.19 28.12 1.27
N HIS A 2 -7.53 28.19 1.28
CA HIS A 2 -8.39 27.09 0.83
C HIS A 2 -8.97 27.39 -0.56
N GLN A 3 -9.19 26.32 -1.36
CA GLN A 3 -9.89 26.26 -2.65
C GLN A 3 -9.16 26.53 -3.98
N ALA A 4 -7.86 26.83 -4.04
CA ALA A 4 -7.21 27.17 -5.32
C ALA A 4 -7.35 26.12 -6.44
N ILE A 5 -7.53 24.83 -6.11
CA ILE A 5 -7.65 23.75 -7.11
C ILE A 5 -9.11 23.32 -7.32
N ILE A 6 -9.91 23.24 -6.26
CA ILE A 6 -11.25 22.62 -6.28
C ILE A 6 -12.24 23.42 -7.14
N THR A 7 -12.05 24.74 -7.30
CA THR A 7 -12.91 25.59 -8.13
C THR A 7 -12.71 25.38 -9.63
N HIS A 8 -11.61 24.74 -10.04
CA HIS A 8 -11.22 24.59 -11.44
C HIS A 8 -11.29 23.15 -11.95
N VAL A 9 -11.73 22.20 -11.12
CA VAL A 9 -11.87 20.78 -11.49
C VAL A 9 -13.26 20.24 -11.12
N ASP A 10 -13.77 19.32 -11.93
CA ASP A 10 -15.05 18.66 -11.69
C ASP A 10 -14.99 17.68 -10.51
N PHE A 11 -13.91 16.89 -10.47
CA PHE A 11 -13.61 15.92 -9.43
C PHE A 11 -12.10 15.76 -9.28
N VAL A 12 -11.68 15.15 -8.18
CA VAL A 12 -10.30 14.74 -7.95
C VAL A 12 -10.24 13.23 -7.70
N ASN A 13 -9.18 12.60 -8.21
CA ASN A 13 -8.86 11.22 -7.90
C ASN A 13 -7.88 11.24 -6.72
N VAL A 14 -8.34 10.80 -5.55
CA VAL A 14 -7.48 10.71 -4.37
C VAL A 14 -6.71 9.40 -4.44
N MET A 15 -5.40 9.48 -4.60
CA MET A 15 -4.50 8.33 -4.63
C MET A 15 -4.29 7.79 -3.21
N SER A 16 -5.32 7.19 -2.62
CA SER A 16 -5.34 6.65 -1.25
C SER A 16 -4.64 5.29 -1.14
N TYR A 17 -3.51 5.14 -1.81
CA TYR A 17 -2.65 3.96 -1.82
C TYR A 17 -1.20 4.40 -1.58
N ASP A 18 -0.27 3.45 -1.53
CA ASP A 18 1.14 3.65 -1.15
C ASP A 18 1.29 4.30 0.24
N LEU A 19 0.35 3.97 1.14
CA LEU A 19 0.33 4.44 2.52
C LEU A 19 1.45 3.79 3.36
N MET A 20 1.81 2.56 3.01
CA MET A 20 3.10 1.98 3.36
C MET A 20 4.05 2.33 2.21
N ASN A 21 5.27 2.76 2.53
CA ASN A 21 6.24 3.18 1.53
C ASN A 21 7.67 2.75 1.93
N ARG A 22 8.65 3.11 1.09
CA ARG A 22 10.07 2.78 1.32
C ARG A 22 10.65 3.38 2.61
N CYS A 23 10.04 4.44 3.16
CA CYS A 23 10.46 5.04 4.42
C CYS A 23 9.81 4.40 5.65
N SER A 24 8.96 3.38 5.47
CA SER A 24 8.29 2.69 6.57
C SER A 24 9.23 1.70 7.26
N ASN A 25 9.16 1.65 8.59
CA ASN A 25 10.01 0.75 9.40
C ASN A 25 9.31 -0.55 9.81
N VAL A 26 8.01 -0.68 9.50
CA VAL A 26 7.21 -1.87 9.77
C VAL A 26 6.29 -2.19 8.59
N THR A 27 5.92 -3.47 8.45
CA THR A 27 4.94 -3.89 7.45
C THR A 27 3.57 -3.30 7.76
N ASN A 28 2.86 -2.90 6.72
CA ASN A 28 1.46 -2.52 6.79
C ASN A 28 0.81 -2.72 5.41
N HIS A 29 -0.51 -2.54 5.32
CA HIS A 29 -1.21 -2.63 4.06
C HIS A 29 -1.21 -1.26 3.35
N HIS A 30 -0.60 -1.20 2.15
CA HIS A 30 -0.39 0.06 1.42
C HIS A 30 -1.70 0.76 0.99
N THR A 31 -2.83 0.04 0.97
CA THR A 31 -4.17 0.58 0.68
C THR A 31 -5.20 0.18 1.74
N SER A 32 -4.83 0.23 3.04
CA SER A 32 -5.74 -0.14 4.14
C SER A 32 -7.03 0.69 4.14
N VAL A 33 -8.19 0.08 4.43
CA VAL A 33 -9.48 0.77 4.42
C VAL A 33 -9.50 1.95 5.40
N SER A 34 -8.91 1.76 6.58
CA SER A 34 -8.78 2.80 7.60
C SER A 34 -7.89 3.96 7.12
N GLY A 35 -6.77 3.66 6.48
CA GLY A 35 -5.88 4.66 5.89
C GLY A 35 -6.53 5.42 4.75
N CYS A 36 -7.21 4.72 3.82
CA CYS A 36 -7.94 5.36 2.73
C CYS A 36 -9.03 6.30 3.24
N LYS A 37 -9.77 5.87 4.26
CA LYS A 37 -10.78 6.69 4.93
C LYS A 37 -10.17 7.96 5.51
N GLN A 38 -9.06 7.85 6.24
CA GLN A 38 -8.37 9.02 6.81
C GLN A 38 -7.89 9.99 5.72
N SER A 39 -7.35 9.49 4.61
CA SER A 39 -6.94 10.33 3.48
C SER A 39 -8.12 11.12 2.91
N VAL A 40 -9.26 10.46 2.67
CA VAL A 40 -10.46 11.12 2.14
C VAL A 40 -11.05 12.11 3.14
N GLU A 41 -11.13 11.74 4.42
CA GLU A 41 -11.59 12.62 5.50
C GLU A 41 -10.73 13.88 5.61
N ALA A 42 -9.41 13.78 5.42
CA ALA A 42 -8.52 14.93 5.41
C ALA A 42 -8.90 15.93 4.32
N TYR A 43 -9.25 15.49 3.11
CA TYR A 43 -9.71 16.40 2.06
C TYR A 43 -11.10 16.99 2.36
N ILE A 44 -12.03 16.18 2.87
CA ILE A 44 -13.38 16.64 3.25
C ILE A 44 -13.29 17.73 4.32
N ASN A 45 -12.46 17.51 5.35
CA ASN A 45 -12.20 18.48 6.42
C ASN A 45 -11.57 19.77 5.90
N ASN A 46 -10.84 19.70 4.77
CA ASN A 46 -10.30 20.85 4.06
C ASN A 46 -11.28 21.42 3.01
N SER A 47 -12.59 21.29 3.25
CA SER A 47 -13.67 21.87 2.45
C SER A 47 -13.81 21.29 1.04
N MET A 48 -13.38 20.05 0.83
CA MET A 48 -13.70 19.30 -0.38
C MET A 48 -15.10 18.68 -0.28
N ARG A 49 -15.95 18.92 -1.29
CA ARG A 49 -17.29 18.31 -1.35
C ARG A 49 -17.14 16.82 -1.65
N VAL A 50 -17.81 15.96 -0.88
CA VAL A 50 -17.79 14.49 -1.04
C VAL A 50 -18.12 14.06 -2.48
N ALA A 51 -19.07 14.71 -3.13
CA ALA A 51 -19.47 14.42 -4.51
C ALA A 51 -18.39 14.72 -5.58
N ARG A 52 -17.27 15.34 -5.21
CA ARG A 52 -16.14 15.63 -6.11
C ARG A 52 -14.93 14.72 -5.85
N VAL A 53 -15.10 13.65 -5.07
CA VAL A 53 -14.01 12.77 -4.67
C VAL A 53 -14.20 11.39 -5.30
N ASN A 54 -13.23 10.98 -6.11
CA ASN A 54 -13.08 9.60 -6.55
C ASN A 54 -12.02 8.93 -5.67
N LEU A 55 -12.39 7.80 -5.08
CA LEU A 55 -11.47 6.98 -4.29
C LEU A 55 -10.56 6.19 -5.23
N GLY A 56 -9.25 6.38 -5.10
CA GLY A 56 -8.25 5.61 -5.84
C GLY A 56 -8.10 4.20 -5.26
N ILE A 57 -8.18 3.20 -6.13
CA ILE A 57 -7.96 1.78 -5.80
C ILE A 57 -6.80 1.28 -6.65
N PRO A 58 -5.72 0.77 -6.04
CA PRO A 58 -4.57 0.27 -6.80
C PRO A 58 -4.89 -1.09 -7.43
N PHE A 59 -4.40 -1.30 -8.65
CA PHE A 59 -4.45 -2.59 -9.36
C PHE A 59 -3.10 -3.33 -9.30
N TYR A 60 -2.39 -3.14 -8.20
CA TYR A 60 -1.13 -3.81 -7.87
C TYR A 60 -1.08 -4.07 -6.37
N ALA A 61 -0.27 -5.04 -5.98
CA ALA A 61 0.10 -5.29 -4.60
C ALA A 61 1.54 -4.88 -4.37
N GLU A 62 1.87 -4.45 -3.17
CA GLU A 62 3.27 -4.22 -2.76
C GLU A 62 3.78 -5.36 -1.89
N TRP A 63 5.07 -5.64 -2.01
CA TRP A 63 5.78 -6.59 -1.18
C TRP A 63 6.96 -5.91 -0.49
N SER A 64 7.37 -6.50 0.63
CA SER A 64 8.35 -5.93 1.54
C SER A 64 9.18 -7.03 2.17
N THR A 65 10.50 -6.94 2.05
CA THR A 65 11.43 -7.84 2.72
C THR A 65 11.46 -7.53 4.21
N LEU A 66 11.28 -8.56 5.03
CA LEU A 66 11.43 -8.45 6.47
C LEU A 66 12.91 -8.41 6.85
N LYS A 67 13.23 -7.81 7.99
CA LYS A 67 14.58 -7.91 8.55
C LYS A 67 15.02 -9.37 8.67
N ALA A 68 16.29 -9.62 8.38
CA ALA A 68 16.89 -10.94 8.57
C ALA A 68 16.65 -11.45 9.99
N ASN A 69 16.33 -12.75 10.11
CA ASN A 69 16.00 -13.44 11.38
C ASN A 69 14.78 -12.87 12.12
N TYR A 70 13.93 -12.07 11.48
CA TYR A 70 12.68 -11.61 12.09
C TYR A 70 11.64 -12.73 12.10
N ASN A 71 11.13 -13.07 13.29
CA ASN A 71 10.02 -14.01 13.42
C ASN A 71 8.69 -13.27 13.24
N ARG A 72 7.91 -13.64 12.22
CA ARG A 72 6.62 -12.99 11.92
C ARG A 72 5.65 -13.21 13.08
N THR A 73 5.20 -12.12 13.69
CA THR A 73 4.21 -12.13 14.78
C THR A 73 2.78 -11.92 14.26
N GLY A 74 2.62 -11.50 13.00
CA GLY A 74 1.34 -11.22 12.37
C GLY A 74 1.49 -10.70 10.94
N PRO A 75 0.39 -10.30 10.29
CA PRO A 75 0.43 -9.81 8.90
C PRO A 75 0.99 -8.39 8.75
N SER A 76 0.81 -7.55 9.76
CA SER A 76 1.31 -6.17 9.83
C SER A 76 2.11 -5.95 11.11
N GLY A 77 2.92 -4.88 11.16
CA GLY A 77 3.74 -4.52 12.30
C GLY A 77 5.09 -5.26 12.38
N CYS A 78 5.42 -6.06 11.36
CA CYS A 78 6.70 -6.77 11.31
C CYS A 78 7.82 -5.82 10.93
N ALA A 79 9.00 -5.93 11.55
CA ALA A 79 10.13 -5.07 11.20
C ALA A 79 10.63 -5.37 9.78
N VAL A 80 10.80 -4.32 8.98
CA VAL A 80 11.25 -4.43 7.59
C VAL A 80 12.72 -4.07 7.43
N ASP A 81 13.30 -4.53 6.33
CA ASP A 81 14.66 -4.16 5.92
C ASP A 81 14.73 -2.71 5.40
N ILE A 82 15.94 -2.23 5.11
CA ILE A 82 16.16 -0.93 4.49
C ILE A 82 15.71 -1.01 3.02
N PHE A 83 14.76 -0.16 2.63
CA PHE A 83 14.22 -0.13 1.26
C PHE A 83 14.80 0.98 0.40
N GLU A 84 15.35 2.02 1.02
CA GLU A 84 15.96 3.17 0.36
C GLU A 84 17.33 3.40 0.99
N ASN A 85 18.36 3.52 0.15
CA ASN A 85 19.71 3.81 0.59
C ASN A 85 19.82 5.27 1.09
N ALA A 86 20.89 5.59 1.81
CA ALA A 86 21.10 6.94 2.34
C ALA A 86 21.21 8.04 1.26
N ASP A 87 21.48 7.67 0.01
CA ASP A 87 21.53 8.56 -1.16
C ASP A 87 20.19 8.66 -1.91
N GLY A 88 19.14 7.99 -1.44
CA GLY A 88 17.81 7.96 -2.05
C GLY A 88 17.64 6.91 -3.16
N SER A 89 18.66 6.09 -3.44
CA SER A 89 18.54 5.00 -4.42
C SER A 89 17.74 3.81 -3.87
N ASP A 90 17.05 3.09 -4.76
CA ASP A 90 16.28 1.90 -4.40
C ASP A 90 17.22 0.77 -3.95
N HIS A 91 16.96 0.22 -2.76
CA HIS A 91 17.71 -0.92 -2.22
C HIS A 91 17.26 -2.24 -2.88
N GLY A 92 16.08 -2.28 -3.51
CA GLY A 92 15.52 -3.49 -4.12
C GLY A 92 14.97 -4.50 -3.11
N ALA A 93 14.78 -4.09 -1.85
CA ALA A 93 14.21 -4.91 -0.78
C ALA A 93 12.68 -4.73 -0.62
N SER A 94 12.05 -3.98 -1.52
CA SER A 94 10.59 -3.88 -1.65
C SER A 94 10.24 -3.71 -3.13
N GLY A 95 8.95 -3.86 -3.47
CA GLY A 95 8.50 -3.66 -4.84
C GLY A 95 6.99 -3.85 -5.00
N ALA A 96 6.53 -3.77 -6.24
CA ALA A 96 5.14 -3.95 -6.62
C ALA A 96 4.97 -5.11 -7.60
N ILE A 97 3.81 -5.77 -7.52
CA ILE A 97 3.37 -6.84 -8.39
C ILE A 97 2.02 -6.41 -8.97
N THR A 98 1.97 -6.29 -10.29
CA THR A 98 0.78 -5.93 -11.05
C THR A 98 -0.06 -7.16 -11.38
N LEU A 99 -1.38 -7.00 -11.43
CA LEU A 99 -2.33 -8.11 -11.54
C LEU A 99 -2.60 -8.55 -13.00
N GLU A 100 -1.60 -8.49 -13.89
CA GLU A 100 -1.76 -9.03 -15.25
C GLU A 100 -1.64 -10.56 -15.28
N GLY A 101 -2.23 -11.17 -16.32
CA GLY A 101 -2.33 -12.62 -16.44
C GLY A 101 -0.99 -13.36 -16.41
N PHE A 102 0.08 -12.76 -16.95
CA PHE A 102 1.42 -13.34 -16.87
C PHE A 102 1.92 -13.37 -15.42
N THR A 103 1.83 -12.25 -14.72
CA THR A 103 2.30 -12.12 -13.34
C THR A 103 1.54 -13.06 -12.42
N LEU A 104 0.21 -13.10 -12.52
CA LEU A 104 -0.64 -14.02 -11.75
C LEU A 104 -0.31 -15.50 -11.98
N ALA A 105 0.07 -15.89 -13.20
CA ALA A 105 0.45 -17.27 -13.52
C ALA A 105 1.78 -17.71 -12.90
N THR A 106 2.63 -16.75 -12.51
CA THR A 106 3.95 -16.99 -11.93
C THR A 106 3.98 -16.89 -10.40
N LEU A 107 2.89 -16.42 -9.78
CA LEU A 107 2.84 -16.29 -8.33
C LEU A 107 2.73 -17.65 -7.64
N PRO A 108 3.45 -17.86 -6.53
CA PRO A 108 3.23 -19.04 -5.70
C PRO A 108 1.80 -19.07 -5.16
N PRO A 109 1.26 -20.24 -4.78
CA PRO A 109 -0.08 -20.35 -4.21
C PRO A 109 -0.27 -19.40 -3.03
N ILE A 110 -1.16 -18.43 -3.19
CA ILE A 110 -1.42 -17.41 -2.17
C ILE A 110 -2.48 -17.99 -1.22
N SER A 111 -2.09 -18.24 0.05
CA SER A 111 -3.07 -18.47 1.12
C SER A 111 -3.47 -17.13 1.71
N ALA A 112 -4.63 -16.59 1.32
CA ALA A 112 -5.18 -15.36 1.88
C ALA A 112 -6.20 -15.69 2.97
N THR A 113 -6.08 -15.08 4.15
CA THR A 113 -7.16 -15.04 5.15
C THR A 113 -7.76 -13.63 5.16
N ILE A 114 -9.09 -13.51 5.21
CA ILE A 114 -9.77 -12.22 5.23
C ILE A 114 -9.66 -11.63 6.66
N SER A 115 -9.21 -10.39 6.79
CA SER A 115 -9.23 -9.67 8.06
C SER A 115 -10.58 -8.99 8.28
N SER A 116 -11.17 -9.20 9.45
CA SER A 116 -12.49 -8.62 9.79
C SER A 116 -12.43 -7.15 10.23
N ASN A 117 -11.24 -6.54 10.34
CA ASN A 117 -11.06 -5.21 10.91
C ASN A 117 -10.56 -4.14 9.90
N GLY A 118 -10.36 -4.51 8.63
CA GLY A 118 -9.93 -3.59 7.57
C GLY A 118 -8.49 -3.04 7.72
N SER A 119 -7.75 -3.48 8.73
CA SER A 119 -6.32 -3.23 8.89
C SER A 119 -5.54 -4.48 8.50
N ALA A 120 -5.04 -4.48 7.27
CA ALA A 120 -4.23 -5.54 6.67
C ALA A 120 -4.87 -6.95 6.71
N ASP A 121 -5.36 -7.40 5.55
CA ASP A 121 -5.57 -8.83 5.35
C ASP A 121 -4.22 -9.54 5.42
N PRO A 122 -4.08 -10.68 6.11
CA PRO A 122 -2.91 -11.55 6.02
C PRO A 122 -2.79 -12.13 4.60
N MET A 123 -2.25 -11.33 3.68
CA MET A 123 -1.62 -11.81 2.46
C MET A 123 -0.15 -12.05 2.75
N ALA A 124 0.14 -13.18 3.39
CA ALA A 124 1.49 -13.71 3.46
C ALA A 124 1.71 -14.66 2.29
N ALA A 125 1.88 -14.12 1.08
CA ALA A 125 2.58 -14.88 0.06
C ALA A 125 4.06 -14.92 0.46
N ASP A 126 4.62 -16.12 0.62
CA ASP A 126 6.08 -16.27 0.64
C ASP A 126 6.60 -16.03 -0.77
N LEU A 127 6.82 -14.76 -1.09
CA LEU A 127 7.42 -14.31 -2.34
C LEU A 127 8.96 -14.37 -2.27
N SER A 128 9.56 -15.11 -1.34
CA SER A 128 11.02 -15.26 -1.26
C SER A 128 11.62 -16.03 -2.45
N ASN A 129 10.77 -16.61 -3.30
CA ASN A 129 11.18 -17.25 -4.55
C ASN A 129 10.20 -16.99 -5.71
N PRO A 130 10.11 -15.75 -6.23
CA PRO A 130 9.53 -15.54 -7.54
C PRO A 130 10.56 -16.05 -8.54
N VAL A 131 10.20 -17.09 -9.31
CA VAL A 131 11.05 -17.63 -10.38
C VAL A 131 11.61 -16.47 -11.19
N ARG A 132 12.92 -16.28 -11.10
CA ARG A 132 13.70 -15.37 -11.93
C ARG A 132 14.10 -16.06 -13.21
#